data_AF-A0A2D6K2J6-F1
#
_entry.id   AF-A0A2D6K2J6-F1
#
_cell.length_a   1.000
_cell.length_b   1.000
_cell.length_c   1.000
_cell.angle_alpha   90.00
_cell.angle_beta   90.00
_cell.angle_gamma   90.00
#
_symmetry.space_group_name_H-M   'P 1'
#
loop_
_entity.id
_entity.type
_entity.pdbx_description
1 polymer ?
#
loop_
_entity_poly.entity_id
_entity_poly.type
_entity_poly.pdbx_seq_one_letter_code
_entity_poly.pdbx_strand_id
1 'polypeptide(L)'
;MGKFDFIECSVKAYQYIWTQRHAMILPTIMVLFSKFTCFSIILSFGLDEDFLKQGLILLPSFFVEGWIIAQVLAMVLNYEADKAYHRQAPSLRPENIAVKGAMVLYVLIKLLSVAILSAPFHMIADKSAETLPTPDIAQEELSLMSELGVYTTSFMILCFACWAFRFLWLYVPLAMGYSVRDFIKRTNSLTSASYILALWMMFMIPIGLAMVLCMQLIFDAFSASSEQELSMLGKFVMAFFQGSFDYLMALASSVGMAYAIASIYNKEDKKVSLW
;
A
#
# COMPACT_ATOMS: atom_id res chain seq x y z
N MET A 1 19.92 -16.62 1.03
CA MET A 1 19.05 -15.90 0.06
C MET A 1 17.61 -16.15 0.48
N GLY A 2 16.88 -15.10 0.90
CA GLY A 2 15.57 -15.23 1.54
C GLY A 2 14.48 -15.76 0.61
N LYS A 3 14.38 -17.09 0.49
CA LYS A 3 13.20 -17.74 -0.10
C LYS A 3 12.22 -18.04 1.03
N PHE A 4 11.05 -17.45 0.97
CA PHE A 4 9.93 -17.75 1.86
C PHE A 4 8.78 -18.35 1.04
N ASP A 5 7.92 -19.12 1.71
CA ASP A 5 6.69 -19.61 1.09
C ASP A 5 5.64 -18.51 1.21
N PHE A 6 5.39 -17.80 0.11
CA PHE A 6 4.44 -16.69 0.08
C PHE A 6 2.99 -17.17 0.29
N ILE A 7 2.67 -18.41 -0.09
CA ILE A 7 1.34 -19.00 0.13
C ILE A 7 1.16 -19.20 1.63
N GLU A 8 2.13 -19.85 2.29
CA GLU A 8 2.08 -20.06 3.74
C GLU A 8 1.99 -18.73 4.51
N CYS A 9 2.78 -17.72 4.11
CA CYS A 9 2.74 -16.39 4.74
C CYS A 9 1.38 -15.70 4.57
N SER A 10 0.77 -15.82 3.38
CA SER A 10 -0.57 -15.26 3.13
C SER A 10 -1.64 -15.93 4.00
N VAL A 11 -1.61 -17.26 4.10
CA VAL A 11 -2.55 -18.03 4.94
C VAL A 11 -2.41 -17.64 6.42
N LYS A 12 -1.17 -17.55 6.93
CA LYS A 12 -0.92 -17.12 8.32
C LYS A 12 -1.44 -15.71 8.59
N ALA A 13 -1.28 -14.79 7.64
CA ALA A 13 -1.81 -13.44 7.78
C ALA A 13 -3.34 -13.41 7.88
N TYR A 14 -4.04 -14.13 7.01
CA TYR A 14 -5.50 -14.23 7.07
C TYR A 14 -5.97 -14.89 8.37
N GLN A 15 -5.33 -15.98 8.79
CA GLN A 15 -5.63 -16.64 10.06
C GLN A 15 -5.43 -15.70 11.24
N TYR A 16 -4.31 -14.97 11.28
CA TYR A 16 -4.03 -14.01 12.33
C TYR A 16 -5.10 -12.91 12.42
N ILE A 17 -5.41 -12.27 11.29
CA ILE A 17 -6.44 -11.21 11.23
C ILE A 17 -7.80 -11.75 11.65
N TRP A 18 -8.16 -12.95 11.20
CA TRP A 18 -9.43 -13.58 11.55
C TRP A 18 -9.53 -13.91 13.05
N THR A 19 -8.47 -14.46 13.63
CA THR A 19 -8.39 -14.78 15.06
C THR A 19 -8.44 -13.51 15.91
N GLN A 20 -7.75 -12.45 15.50
CA GLN A 20 -7.65 -11.18 16.24
C GLN A 20 -8.70 -10.13 15.83
N ARG A 21 -9.72 -10.50 15.04
CA ARG A 21 -10.70 -9.56 14.48
C ARG A 21 -11.32 -8.64 15.53
N HIS A 22 -11.64 -9.17 16.72
CA HIS A 22 -12.27 -8.39 17.79
C HIS A 22 -11.34 -7.30 18.34
N ALA A 23 -10.04 -7.59 18.47
CA ALA A 23 -9.04 -6.62 18.88
C ALA A 23 -8.77 -5.57 17.78
N MET A 24 -8.98 -5.92 16.51
CA MET A 24 -8.72 -5.05 15.35
C MET A 24 -9.89 -4.14 14.97
N ILE A 25 -11.12 -4.41 15.42
CA ILE A 25 -12.31 -3.61 15.06
C ILE A 25 -12.14 -2.14 15.47
N LEU A 26 -11.81 -1.87 16.73
CA LEU A 26 -11.73 -0.49 17.24
C LEU A 26 -10.62 0.32 16.53
N PRO A 27 -9.38 -0.17 16.39
CA PRO A 27 -8.35 0.48 15.58
C PRO A 27 -8.76 0.71 14.12
N THR A 28 -9.42 -0.28 13.51
CA THR A 28 -9.90 -0.18 12.12
C THR A 28 -10.91 0.96 11.97
N ILE A 29 -11.88 1.06 12.87
CA ILE A 29 -12.87 2.14 12.86
C ILE A 29 -12.18 3.52 12.95
N MET A 30 -11.15 3.67 13.78
CA MET A 30 -10.40 4.93 13.89
C MET A 30 -9.73 5.32 12.57
N VAL A 31 -9.10 4.37 11.87
CA VAL A 31 -8.48 4.61 10.56
C VAL A 31 -9.54 4.99 9.53
N LEU A 32 -10.62 4.20 9.44
CA LEU A 32 -11.70 4.46 8.48
C LEU A 32 -12.38 5.81 8.71
N PHE A 33 -12.63 6.17 9.97
CA PHE A 33 -13.17 7.47 10.33
C PHE A 33 -12.24 8.60 9.90
N SER A 34 -10.93 8.49 10.18
CA SER A 34 -9.95 9.50 9.75
C SER A 34 -9.89 9.66 8.23
N LYS A 35 -9.94 8.55 7.47
CA LYS A 35 -9.97 8.56 6.00
C LYS A 35 -11.23 9.23 5.50
N PHE A 36 -12.39 8.82 6.03
CA PHE A 36 -13.68 9.35 5.65
C PHE A 36 -13.75 10.87 5.86
N THR A 37 -13.27 11.38 7.00
CA THR A 37 -13.21 12.82 7.25
C THR A 37 -12.31 13.54 6.24
N CYS A 38 -11.11 13.01 5.96
CA CYS A 38 -10.19 13.63 5.00
C CYS A 38 -10.74 13.61 3.56
N PHE A 39 -11.31 12.49 3.10
CA PHE A 39 -11.97 12.39 1.80
C PHE A 39 -13.19 13.31 1.70
N SER A 40 -13.95 13.45 2.80
CA SER A 40 -15.09 14.36 2.83
C SER A 40 -14.67 15.81 2.64
N ILE A 41 -13.54 16.21 3.23
CA ILE A 41 -12.95 17.53 3.01
C ILE A 41 -12.55 17.68 1.53
N ILE A 42 -11.82 16.70 0.95
CA ILE A 42 -11.40 16.75 -0.45
C ILE A 42 -12.59 16.97 -1.40
N LEU A 43 -13.64 16.16 -1.25
CA LEU A 43 -14.86 16.24 -2.07
C LEU A 43 -15.59 17.58 -1.86
N SER A 44 -15.68 18.06 -0.62
CA SER A 44 -16.39 19.32 -0.31
C SER A 44 -15.69 20.55 -0.89
N PHE A 45 -14.36 20.52 -0.99
CA PHE A 45 -13.56 21.59 -1.58
C PHE A 45 -13.33 21.41 -3.09
N GLY A 46 -13.86 20.35 -3.71
CA GLY A 46 -13.68 20.08 -5.14
C GLY A 46 -12.22 19.84 -5.53
N LEU A 47 -11.42 19.28 -4.63
CA LEU A 47 -9.98 19.04 -4.84
C LEU A 47 -9.72 17.69 -5.52
N ASP A 48 -10.71 17.15 -6.22
CA ASP A 48 -10.71 15.79 -6.80
C ASP A 48 -9.69 15.61 -7.94
N GLU A 49 -9.26 16.71 -8.56
CA GLU A 49 -8.29 16.72 -9.66
C GLU A 49 -6.85 16.95 -9.19
N ASP A 50 -6.67 17.60 -8.03
CA ASP A 50 -5.36 18.00 -7.49
C ASP A 50 -4.74 16.91 -6.60
N PHE A 51 -4.22 15.84 -7.19
CA PHE A 51 -3.63 14.70 -6.47
C PHE A 51 -2.60 15.09 -5.38
N LEU A 52 -1.78 16.12 -5.63
CA LEU A 52 -0.80 16.59 -4.65
C LEU A 52 -1.46 17.21 -3.42
N LYS A 53 -2.51 18.02 -3.62
CA LYS A 53 -3.28 18.63 -2.52
C LYS A 53 -4.06 17.56 -1.75
N GLN A 54 -4.61 16.57 -2.45
CA GLN A 54 -5.24 15.41 -1.81
C GLN A 54 -4.26 14.67 -0.90
N GLY A 55 -3.05 14.40 -1.38
CA GLY A 55 -2.01 13.75 -0.59
C GLY A 55 -1.67 14.49 0.70
N LEU A 56 -1.64 15.83 0.66
CA LEU A 56 -1.41 16.68 1.83
C LEU A 56 -2.61 16.68 2.80
N ILE A 57 -3.84 16.69 2.29
CA ILE A 57 -5.05 16.65 3.13
C ILE A 57 -5.21 15.27 3.80
N LEU A 58 -4.80 14.19 3.13
CA LEU A 58 -4.83 12.82 3.65
C LEU A 58 -3.74 12.53 4.68
N LEU A 59 -2.76 13.43 4.85
CA LEU A 59 -1.60 13.23 5.73
C LEU A 59 -1.98 12.83 7.17
N PRO A 60 -2.95 13.47 7.86
CA PRO A 60 -3.38 13.05 9.19
C PRO A 60 -3.89 11.60 9.21
N SER A 61 -4.60 11.19 8.16
CA SER A 61 -5.09 9.82 8.02
C SER A 61 -3.95 8.81 7.81
N PHE A 62 -2.92 9.17 7.03
CA PHE A 62 -1.73 8.33 6.86
C PHE A 62 -0.97 8.11 8.17
N PHE A 63 -0.93 9.09 9.07
CA PHE A 63 -0.34 8.92 10.40
C PHE A 63 -1.13 7.92 11.25
N VAL A 64 -2.47 8.04 11.28
CA VAL A 64 -3.32 7.11 12.03
C VAL A 64 -3.21 5.70 11.45
N GLU A 65 -3.26 5.56 10.12
CA GLU A 65 -3.08 4.29 9.42
C GLU A 65 -1.71 3.66 9.72
N GLY A 66 -0.63 4.43 9.56
CA GLY A 66 0.74 3.98 9.82
C GLY A 66 0.97 3.58 11.27
N TRP A 67 0.38 4.32 12.22
CA TRP A 67 0.45 3.98 13.64
C TRP A 67 -0.25 2.66 13.95
N ILE A 68 -1.50 2.48 13.49
CA ILE A 68 -2.27 1.25 13.73
C ILE A 68 -1.59 0.05 13.07
N ILE A 69 -1.14 0.18 11.81
CA ILE A 69 -0.40 -0.89 11.13
C ILE A 69 0.86 -1.24 11.91
N ALA A 70 1.69 -0.26 12.30
CA ALA A 70 2.91 -0.52 13.05
C ALA A 70 2.63 -1.21 14.40
N GLN A 71 1.56 -0.85 15.10
CA GLN A 71 1.13 -1.52 16.33
C GLN A 71 0.69 -2.97 16.07
N VAL A 72 -0.10 -3.21 15.02
CA VAL A 72 -0.51 -4.57 14.64
C VAL A 72 0.72 -5.42 14.30
N LEU A 73 1.70 -4.87 13.59
CA LEU A 73 2.94 -5.57 13.26
C LEU A 73 3.75 -5.95 14.52
N ALA A 74 3.82 -5.05 15.50
CA ALA A 74 4.43 -5.35 16.78
C ALA A 74 3.67 -6.46 17.54
N MET A 75 2.33 -6.51 17.44
CA MET A 75 1.53 -7.59 18.01
C MET A 75 1.77 -8.94 17.31
N VAL A 76 1.91 -8.96 15.99
CA VAL A 76 2.19 -10.19 15.22
C VAL A 76 3.48 -10.84 15.72
N LEU A 77 4.54 -10.05 15.90
CA LEU A 77 5.82 -10.54 16.41
C LEU A 77 5.68 -11.14 17.82
N ASN A 78 4.97 -10.45 18.70
CA ASN A 78 4.75 -10.91 20.07
C ASN A 78 3.87 -12.17 20.13
N TYR A 79 2.89 -12.30 19.23
CA TYR A 79 2.03 -13.49 19.16
C TYR A 79 2.82 -14.75 18.77
N GLU A 80 3.74 -14.64 17.82
CA GLU A 80 4.64 -15.75 17.47
C GLU A 80 5.61 -16.09 18.61
N ALA A 81 6.12 -15.07 19.32
CA ALA A 81 6.97 -15.28 20.49
C ALA A 81 6.21 -15.95 21.66
N ASP A 82 4.95 -15.57 21.89
CA ASP A 82 4.09 -16.13 22.93
C ASP A 82 3.71 -17.60 22.63
N LYS A 83 3.39 -17.93 21.38
CA LYS A 83 3.20 -19.35 20.97
C LYS A 83 4.43 -20.21 21.23
N ALA A 84 5.62 -19.64 21.11
CA ALA A 84 6.87 -20.36 21.34
C ALA A 84 7.24 -20.46 22.84
N TYR A 85 6.78 -19.53 23.70
CA TYR A 85 7.28 -19.40 25.08
C TYR A 85 6.24 -19.19 26.19
N HIS A 86 4.93 -19.25 25.93
CA HIS A 86 3.84 -19.05 26.91
C HIS A 86 4.04 -17.80 27.80
N ARG A 87 4.25 -16.63 27.18
CA ARG A 87 4.49 -15.34 27.86
C ARG A 87 3.31 -14.40 27.66
N GLN A 88 2.72 -13.95 28.78
CA GLN A 88 1.62 -12.97 28.82
C GLN A 88 1.77 -11.85 27.78
N ALA A 89 0.74 -11.71 26.94
CA ALA A 89 0.64 -10.72 25.89
C ALA A 89 1.02 -9.31 26.39
N PRO A 90 2.01 -8.63 25.78
CA PRO A 90 2.36 -7.28 26.18
C PRO A 90 1.23 -6.34 25.78
N SER A 91 0.86 -5.44 26.71
CA SER A 91 -0.05 -4.34 26.44
C SER A 91 0.51 -3.45 25.33
N LEU A 92 -0.39 -2.82 24.56
CA LEU A 92 -0.11 -1.73 23.61
C LEU A 92 0.72 -0.63 24.28
N ARG A 93 2.05 -0.77 24.36
CA ARG A 93 2.92 0.26 24.94
C ARG A 93 3.39 1.21 23.83
N PRO A 94 2.95 2.49 23.84
CA PRO A 94 3.34 3.49 22.84
C PRO A 94 4.80 3.98 22.96
N GLU A 95 5.60 3.40 23.86
CA GLU A 95 7.00 3.80 24.11
C GLU A 95 8.01 3.21 23.14
N ASN A 96 7.59 2.29 22.25
CA ASN A 96 8.51 1.69 21.28
C ASN A 96 8.91 2.70 20.19
N ILE A 97 10.17 3.16 20.27
CA ILE A 97 10.83 3.99 19.24
C ILE A 97 10.68 3.37 17.84
N ALA A 98 10.71 2.04 17.76
CA ALA A 98 10.47 1.26 16.54
C ALA A 98 9.10 1.55 15.89
N VAL A 99 8.02 1.62 16.68
CA VAL A 99 6.66 1.89 16.18
C VAL A 99 6.56 3.32 15.66
N LYS A 100 7.14 4.29 16.38
CA LYS A 100 7.18 5.70 15.94
C LYS A 100 7.98 5.86 14.65
N GLY A 101 9.13 5.20 14.55
CA GLY A 101 9.95 5.19 13.34
C GLY A 101 9.23 4.56 12.16
N ALA A 102 8.57 3.42 12.36
CA ALA A 102 7.78 2.75 11.33
C ALA A 102 6.60 3.60 10.85
N MET A 103 5.91 4.28 11.76
CA MET A 103 4.83 5.22 11.42
C MET A 103 5.32 6.35 10.52
N VAL A 104 6.43 7.02 10.88
CA VAL A 104 7.01 8.10 10.05
C VAL A 104 7.43 7.56 8.68
N LEU A 105 8.10 6.41 8.65
CA LEU A 105 8.55 5.79 7.41
C LEU A 105 7.36 5.39 6.51
N TYR A 106 6.29 4.87 7.09
CA TYR A 106 5.05 4.56 6.38
C TYR A 106 4.45 5.79 5.69
N VAL A 107 4.36 6.92 6.42
CA VAL A 107 3.83 8.18 5.87
C VAL A 107 4.72 8.68 4.73
N LEU A 108 6.05 8.64 4.90
CA LEU A 108 6.98 9.05 3.84
C LEU A 108 6.83 8.19 2.57
N ILE A 109 6.68 6.87 2.74
CA ILE A 109 6.43 5.94 1.63
C ILE A 109 5.11 6.25 0.93
N LYS A 110 4.03 6.53 1.68
CA LYS A 110 2.72 6.91 1.12
C LYS A 110 2.80 8.21 0.34
N LEU A 111 3.42 9.25 0.90
CA LEU A 111 3.59 10.54 0.22
C LEU A 111 4.42 10.40 -1.05
N LEU A 112 5.52 9.64 -1.00
CA LEU A 112 6.32 9.32 -2.18
C LEU A 112 5.51 8.56 -3.22
N SER A 113 4.66 7.62 -2.81
CA SER A 113 3.78 6.88 -3.72
C SER A 113 2.78 7.79 -4.42
N VAL A 114 2.17 8.73 -3.69
CA VAL A 114 1.26 9.74 -4.26
C VAL A 114 2.00 10.65 -5.24
N ALA A 115 3.22 11.10 -4.90
CA ALA A 115 4.04 11.92 -5.79
C ALA A 115 4.43 11.19 -7.09
N ILE A 116 4.82 9.91 -6.99
CA ILE A 116 5.16 9.09 -8.16
C ILE A 116 3.92 8.85 -9.04
N LEU A 117 2.77 8.55 -8.43
CA LEU A 117 1.53 8.29 -9.17
C LEU A 117 0.93 9.54 -9.83
N SER A 118 1.17 10.73 -9.28
CA SER A 118 0.69 11.99 -9.84
C SER A 118 1.55 12.54 -10.98
N ALA A 119 2.84 12.19 -11.04
CA ALA A 119 3.76 12.72 -12.04
C ALA A 119 3.33 12.47 -13.51
N PRO A 120 2.84 11.28 -13.91
CA PRO A 120 2.39 11.05 -15.28
C PRO A 120 1.19 11.93 -15.69
N PHE A 121 0.27 12.21 -14.77
CA PHE A 121 -0.91 13.02 -15.06
C PHE A 121 -0.53 14.47 -15.40
N HIS A 122 0.44 15.05 -14.68
CA HIS A 122 0.98 16.38 -15.01
C HIS A 122 1.70 16.40 -16.36
N MET A 123 2.50 15.36 -16.65
CA MET A 123 3.21 15.28 -17.93
C MET A 123 2.28 15.15 -19.15
N ILE A 124 1.10 14.53 -18.98
CA ILE A 124 0.11 14.40 -20.05
C ILE A 124 -0.69 15.70 -20.21
N ALA A 125 -1.08 16.34 -19.10
CA ALA A 125 -1.82 17.60 -19.11
C ALA A 125 -1.06 18.71 -19.84
N ASP A 126 0.23 18.90 -19.54
CA ASP A 126 1.06 19.93 -20.17
C ASP A 126 1.23 19.68 -21.69
N LYS A 127 1.41 18.42 -22.11
CA LYS A 127 1.55 18.07 -23.53
C LYS A 127 0.29 18.29 -24.34
N SER A 128 -0.89 18.10 -23.73
CA SER A 128 -2.17 18.32 -24.41
C SER A 128 -2.44 19.79 -24.71
N ALA A 129 -1.79 20.72 -24.00
CA ALA A 129 -1.93 22.16 -24.21
C ALA A 129 -1.06 22.72 -25.35
N GLU A 130 -0.01 22.00 -25.78
CA GLU A 130 0.99 22.51 -26.74
C GLU A 130 0.83 22.00 -28.19
N THR A 131 -0.10 21.11 -28.48
CA THR A 131 -0.31 20.57 -29.83
C THR A 131 -1.07 21.53 -30.76
N LEU A 132 -0.34 22.44 -31.41
CA LEU A 132 -0.78 23.07 -32.67
C LEU A 132 -0.45 22.15 -33.87
N PRO A 133 -1.33 22.07 -34.89
CA PRO A 133 -1.13 21.16 -36.01
C PRO A 133 -0.19 21.78 -37.05
N THR A 134 1.00 21.21 -37.21
CA THR A 134 1.81 21.38 -38.43
C THR A 134 1.92 20.03 -39.14
N PRO A 135 1.55 19.93 -40.43
CA PRO A 135 1.73 18.73 -41.21
C PRO A 135 3.11 18.78 -41.88
N ASP A 136 3.91 17.72 -41.76
CA ASP A 136 4.72 17.28 -42.90
C ASP A 136 5.35 15.90 -42.68
N ILE A 137 5.50 15.18 -43.79
CA ILE A 137 5.74 13.74 -43.97
C ILE A 137 6.98 13.18 -43.24
N ALA A 138 7.82 14.02 -42.63
CA ALA A 138 8.88 13.60 -41.68
C ALA A 138 8.35 13.15 -40.30
N GLN A 139 7.05 13.33 -40.05
CA GLN A 139 6.42 13.08 -38.75
C GLN A 139 6.14 11.58 -38.49
N GLU A 140 6.09 10.74 -39.53
CA GLU A 140 5.76 9.31 -39.42
C GLU A 140 6.96 8.43 -39.01
N GLU A 141 8.18 8.74 -39.48
CA GLU A 141 9.40 8.10 -38.96
C GLU A 141 9.79 8.63 -37.56
N LEU A 142 9.53 9.92 -37.31
CA LEU A 142 9.70 10.53 -35.98
C LEU A 142 8.69 9.97 -34.97
N SER A 143 7.45 9.66 -35.40
CA SER A 143 6.44 9.03 -34.53
C SER A 143 6.81 7.59 -34.19
N LEU A 144 7.32 6.79 -35.12
CA LEU A 144 7.78 5.42 -34.84
C LEU A 144 8.98 5.37 -33.88
N MET A 145 9.97 6.27 -34.04
CA MET A 145 11.08 6.39 -33.08
C MET A 145 10.62 6.90 -31.71
N SER A 146 9.63 7.80 -31.69
CA SER A 146 8.99 8.27 -30.46
C SER A 146 8.20 7.16 -29.77
N GLU A 147 7.46 6.33 -30.51
CA GLU A 147 6.70 5.19 -29.98
C GLU A 147 7.63 4.13 -29.37
N LEU A 148 8.68 3.72 -30.09
CA LEU A 148 9.66 2.76 -29.54
C LEU A 148 10.36 3.32 -28.29
N GLY A 149 10.65 4.62 -28.27
CA GLY A 149 11.18 5.33 -27.10
C GLY A 149 10.23 5.27 -25.90
N VAL A 150 8.93 5.47 -26.12
CA VAL A 150 7.90 5.40 -25.08
C VAL A 150 7.76 3.98 -24.55
N TYR A 151 7.73 2.95 -25.41
CA TYR A 151 7.65 1.55 -24.99
C TYR A 151 8.88 1.13 -24.17
N THR A 152 10.08 1.47 -24.65
CA THR A 152 11.34 1.15 -23.97
C THR A 152 11.41 1.82 -22.60
N THR A 153 11.03 3.10 -22.53
CA THR A 153 10.99 3.86 -21.26
C THR A 153 9.98 3.26 -20.30
N SER A 154 8.78 2.92 -20.78
CA SER A 154 7.72 2.30 -19.97
C SER A 154 8.16 0.94 -19.41
N PHE A 155 8.83 0.13 -20.24
CA PHE A 155 9.39 -1.16 -19.81
C PHE A 155 10.47 -0.98 -18.73
N MET A 156 11.39 -0.02 -18.91
CA MET A 156 12.42 0.28 -17.91
C MET A 156 11.81 0.75 -16.58
N ILE A 157 10.79 1.61 -16.63
CA ILE A 157 10.04 2.06 -15.45
C ILE A 157 9.39 0.87 -14.75
N LEU A 158 8.79 -0.06 -15.49
CA LEU A 158 8.15 -1.24 -14.93
C LEU A 158 9.16 -2.18 -14.26
N CYS A 159 10.28 -2.48 -14.92
CA CYS A 159 11.36 -3.27 -14.33
C CYS A 159 11.92 -2.63 -13.06
N PHE A 160 12.12 -1.31 -13.10
CA PHE A 160 12.56 -0.55 -11.94
C PHE A 160 11.52 -0.57 -10.82
N ALA A 161 10.23 -0.42 -11.12
CA ALA A 161 9.15 -0.49 -10.15
C ALA A 161 9.07 -1.87 -9.49
N CYS A 162 9.16 -2.95 -10.26
CA CYS A 162 9.22 -4.32 -9.72
C CYS A 162 10.40 -4.52 -8.78
N TRP A 163 11.57 -3.96 -9.10
CA TRP A 163 12.75 -4.02 -8.24
C TRP A 163 12.61 -3.13 -6.99
N ALA A 164 12.11 -1.90 -7.15
CA ALA A 164 11.93 -0.91 -6.10
C ALA A 164 10.78 -1.27 -5.14
N PHE A 165 9.88 -2.17 -5.54
CA PHE A 165 8.72 -2.61 -4.77
C PHE A 165 9.07 -3.03 -3.33
N ARG A 166 10.25 -3.64 -3.12
CA ARG A 166 10.73 -4.02 -1.78
C ARG A 166 10.89 -2.84 -0.83
N PHE A 167 11.17 -1.65 -1.34
CA PHE A 167 11.37 -0.45 -0.51
C PHE A 167 10.05 0.13 0.00
N LEU A 168 8.91 -0.23 -0.62
CA LEU A 168 7.59 0.14 -0.09
C LEU A 168 7.30 -0.53 1.25
N TRP A 169 8.05 -1.57 1.61
CA TRP A 169 7.83 -2.36 2.81
C TRP A 169 8.85 -2.11 3.92
N LEU A 170 9.72 -1.09 3.83
CA LEU A 170 10.76 -0.83 4.84
C LEU A 170 10.22 -0.51 6.23
N TYR A 171 8.97 -0.03 6.33
CA TYR A 171 8.32 0.20 7.62
C TYR A 171 8.01 -1.10 8.37
N VAL A 172 7.82 -2.23 7.66
CA VAL A 172 7.49 -3.52 8.26
C VAL A 172 8.63 -4.07 9.12
N PRO A 173 9.88 -4.26 8.62
CA PRO A 173 10.97 -4.73 9.45
C PRO A 173 11.28 -3.75 10.59
N LEU A 174 11.14 -2.44 10.34
CA LEU A 174 11.32 -1.42 11.37
C LEU A 174 10.29 -1.55 12.51
N ALA A 175 9.01 -1.78 12.19
CA ALA A 175 7.95 -2.01 13.18
C ALA A 175 8.19 -3.27 14.01
N MET A 176 8.81 -4.29 13.40
CA MET A 176 9.22 -5.53 14.06
C MET A 176 10.53 -5.39 14.86
N GLY A 177 11.18 -4.23 14.84
CA GLY A 177 12.45 -4.00 15.55
C GLY A 177 13.69 -4.53 14.81
N TYR A 178 13.56 -5.00 13.57
CA TYR A 178 14.70 -5.38 12.75
C TYR A 178 15.41 -4.15 12.14
N SER A 179 16.72 -4.29 11.96
CA SER A 179 17.54 -3.31 11.25
C SER A 179 17.13 -3.22 9.77
N VAL A 180 16.76 -2.01 9.33
CA VAL A 180 16.44 -1.71 7.92
C VAL A 180 17.62 -2.04 7.00
N ARG A 181 18.86 -1.78 7.46
CA ARG A 181 20.08 -2.07 6.70
C ARG A 181 20.23 -3.57 6.44
N ASP A 182 19.93 -4.40 7.43
CA ASP A 182 20.05 -5.85 7.31
C ASP A 182 18.94 -6.42 6.43
N PHE A 183 17.73 -5.85 6.52
CA PHE A 183 16.66 -6.17 5.57
C PHE A 183 17.07 -5.89 4.12
N ILE A 184 17.61 -4.70 3.82
CA ILE A 184 18.06 -4.35 2.46
C ILE A 184 19.15 -5.29 1.96
N LYS A 185 20.13 -5.63 2.80
CA LYS A 185 21.19 -6.57 2.44
C LYS A 185 20.64 -7.96 2.13
N ARG A 186 19.73 -8.47 2.96
CA ARG A 186 19.15 -9.83 2.82
C ARG A 186 18.18 -9.93 1.64
N THR A 187 17.50 -8.83 1.30
CA THR A 187 16.54 -8.75 0.19
C THR A 187 17.15 -8.17 -1.08
N ASN A 188 18.48 -8.06 -1.18
CA ASN A 188 19.12 -7.36 -2.31
C ASN A 188 18.90 -8.06 -3.68
N SER A 189 18.44 -9.31 -3.71
CA SER A 189 18.22 -10.04 -4.95
C SER A 189 16.89 -9.71 -5.64
N LEU A 190 16.90 -9.75 -6.98
CA LEU A 190 15.68 -9.60 -7.79
C LEU A 190 14.65 -10.70 -7.46
N THR A 191 15.11 -11.91 -7.16
CA THR A 191 14.24 -13.01 -6.71
C THR A 191 13.51 -12.66 -5.41
N SER A 192 14.14 -11.99 -4.45
CA SER A 192 13.42 -11.58 -3.23
C SER A 192 12.30 -10.60 -3.55
N ALA A 193 12.52 -9.68 -4.49
CA ALA A 193 11.50 -8.72 -4.92
C ALA A 193 10.30 -9.42 -5.58
N SER A 194 10.53 -10.45 -6.41
CA SER A 194 9.43 -11.19 -7.05
C SER A 194 8.58 -11.98 -6.04
N TYR A 195 9.17 -12.55 -4.98
CA TYR A 195 8.41 -13.23 -3.93
C TYR A 195 7.60 -12.25 -3.07
N ILE A 196 8.16 -11.08 -2.74
CA ILE A 196 7.45 -9.99 -2.06
C ILE A 196 6.29 -9.51 -2.93
N LEU A 197 6.52 -9.30 -4.23
CA LEU A 197 5.47 -8.91 -5.16
C LEU A 197 4.36 -9.98 -5.26
N ALA A 198 4.74 -11.26 -5.40
CA ALA A 198 3.78 -12.37 -5.44
C ALA A 198 2.92 -12.45 -4.17
N LEU A 199 3.54 -12.27 -2.99
CA LEU A 199 2.81 -12.20 -1.73
C LEU A 199 1.81 -11.03 -1.71
N TRP A 200 2.21 -9.84 -2.18
CA TRP A 200 1.30 -8.70 -2.26
C TRP A 200 0.15 -8.97 -3.23
N MET A 201 0.41 -9.57 -4.40
CA MET A 201 -0.62 -9.94 -5.37
C MET A 201 -1.65 -10.92 -4.79
N MET A 202 -1.23 -11.85 -3.91
CA MET A 202 -2.15 -12.78 -3.22
C MET A 202 -3.20 -12.06 -2.36
N PHE A 203 -2.89 -10.88 -1.82
CA PHE A 203 -3.86 -10.05 -1.11
C PHE A 203 -4.60 -9.10 -2.05
N MET A 204 -3.88 -8.49 -3.00
CA MET A 204 -4.41 -7.46 -3.88
C MET A 204 -5.46 -8.01 -4.84
N ILE A 205 -5.25 -9.17 -5.46
CA ILE A 205 -6.20 -9.73 -6.44
C ILE A 205 -7.60 -9.97 -5.83
N PRO A 206 -7.76 -10.72 -4.73
CA PRO A 206 -9.09 -10.99 -4.18
C PRO A 206 -9.76 -9.73 -3.62
N ILE A 207 -9.00 -8.86 -2.95
CA ILE A 207 -9.53 -7.62 -2.38
C ILE A 207 -9.91 -6.63 -3.50
N GLY A 208 -9.07 -6.52 -4.53
CA GLY A 208 -9.30 -5.67 -5.70
C GLY A 208 -10.51 -6.11 -6.51
N LEU A 209 -10.70 -7.42 -6.70
CA LEU A 209 -11.90 -7.95 -7.36
C LEU A 209 -13.17 -7.62 -6.55
N ALA A 210 -13.13 -7.81 -5.23
CA ALA A 210 -14.23 -7.42 -4.36
C ALA A 210 -14.52 -5.93 -4.42
N MET A 211 -13.46 -5.10 -4.43
CA MET A 211 -13.57 -3.65 -4.57
C MET A 211 -14.24 -3.27 -5.89
N VAL A 212 -13.78 -3.79 -7.04
CA VAL A 212 -14.37 -3.47 -8.35
C VAL A 212 -15.86 -3.81 -8.40
N LEU A 213 -16.24 -4.99 -7.90
CA LEU A 213 -17.65 -5.39 -7.83
C LEU A 213 -18.48 -4.45 -6.94
N CYS A 214 -17.97 -4.11 -5.75
CA CYS A 214 -18.64 -3.16 -4.87
C CYS A 214 -18.78 -1.77 -5.51
N MET A 215 -17.74 -1.30 -6.20
CA MET A 215 -17.75 0.01 -6.87
C MET A 215 -18.76 0.04 -8.01
N GLN A 216 -18.87 -1.02 -8.81
CA GLN A 216 -19.87 -1.12 -9.88
C GLN A 216 -21.29 -1.08 -9.32
N LEU A 217 -21.56 -1.84 -8.25
CA LEU A 217 -22.88 -1.83 -7.60
C LEU A 217 -23.25 -0.45 -7.04
N ILE A 218 -22.28 0.27 -6.46
CA ILE A 218 -22.49 1.65 -5.99
C ILE A 218 -22.73 2.58 -7.17
N PHE A 219 -21.94 2.46 -8.24
CA PHE A 219 -22.10 3.28 -9.42
C PHE A 219 -23.51 3.13 -10.01
N ASP A 220 -23.95 1.89 -10.26
CA ASP A 220 -25.28 1.60 -10.83
C ASP A 220 -26.43 2.07 -9.92
N ALA A 221 -26.25 1.96 -8.59
CA ALA A 221 -27.26 2.39 -7.63
C ALA A 221 -27.40 3.91 -7.49
N PHE A 222 -26.34 4.67 -7.77
CA PHE A 222 -26.26 6.11 -7.53
C PHE A 222 -26.05 6.97 -8.79
N SER A 223 -25.93 6.35 -9.97
CA SER A 223 -25.91 7.04 -11.26
C SER A 223 -27.32 7.56 -11.60
N ALA A 224 -27.46 8.86 -11.81
CA ALA A 224 -28.73 9.43 -12.24
C ALA A 224 -29.02 9.01 -13.70
N SER A 225 -30.26 8.61 -13.98
CA SER A 225 -30.71 7.99 -15.23
C SER A 225 -30.62 8.86 -16.49
N SER A 226 -30.12 10.10 -16.41
CA SER A 226 -30.03 11.01 -17.56
C SER A 226 -28.65 11.59 -17.87
N GLU A 227 -27.70 11.62 -16.91
CA GLU A 227 -26.42 12.33 -17.10
C GLU A 227 -25.16 11.48 -16.90
N GLN A 228 -25.27 10.18 -16.54
CA GLN A 228 -24.11 9.34 -16.17
C GLN A 228 -23.21 9.94 -15.06
N GLU A 229 -23.63 11.05 -14.44
CA GLU A 229 -22.93 11.64 -13.32
C GLU A 229 -23.36 10.97 -12.02
N LEU A 230 -22.35 10.64 -11.20
CA LEU A 230 -22.56 10.07 -9.88
C LEU A 230 -23.08 11.17 -8.95
N SER A 231 -24.21 10.91 -8.29
CA SER A 231 -24.74 11.81 -7.27
C SER A 231 -23.67 12.11 -6.20
N MET A 232 -23.74 13.28 -5.55
CA MET A 232 -22.80 13.65 -4.49
C MET A 232 -22.75 12.59 -3.39
N LEU A 233 -23.90 12.07 -2.96
CA LEU A 233 -23.99 10.96 -2.00
C LEU A 233 -23.27 9.70 -2.52
N GLY A 234 -23.45 9.36 -3.81
CA GLY A 234 -22.73 8.27 -4.45
C GLY A 234 -21.20 8.45 -4.39
N LYS A 235 -20.69 9.66 -4.63
CA LYS A 235 -19.24 9.98 -4.52
C LYS A 235 -18.71 9.73 -3.10
N PHE A 236 -19.43 10.18 -2.08
CA PHE A 236 -19.06 9.94 -0.67
C PHE A 236 -19.05 8.46 -0.32
N VAL A 237 -20.08 7.71 -0.72
CA VAL A 237 -20.17 6.27 -0.47
C VAL A 237 -19.03 5.55 -1.19
N MET A 238 -18.77 5.87 -2.45
CA MET A 238 -17.68 5.31 -3.24
C MET A 238 -16.31 5.56 -2.57
N ALA A 239 -16.04 6.79 -2.14
CA ALA A 239 -14.81 7.16 -1.44
C ALA A 239 -14.64 6.41 -0.11
N PHE A 240 -15.73 6.22 0.65
CA PHE A 240 -15.71 5.45 1.90
C PHE A 240 -15.33 3.98 1.67
N PHE A 241 -15.96 3.32 0.69
CA PHE A 241 -15.64 1.94 0.36
C PHE A 241 -14.21 1.82 -0.18
N GLN A 242 -13.77 2.74 -1.03
CA GLN A 242 -12.42 2.73 -1.58
C GLN A 242 -11.39 2.87 -0.47
N GLY A 243 -11.55 3.85 0.41
CA GLY A 243 -10.67 4.03 1.57
C GLY A 243 -10.66 2.82 2.51
N SER A 244 -11.78 2.11 2.62
CA SER A 244 -11.90 0.87 3.39
C SER A 244 -11.14 -0.29 2.77
N PHE A 245 -11.31 -0.53 1.46
CA PHE A 245 -10.57 -1.58 0.74
C PHE A 245 -9.07 -1.30 0.71
N ASP A 246 -8.67 -0.05 0.51
CA ASP A 246 -7.26 0.37 0.54
C ASP A 246 -6.62 0.06 1.90
N TYR A 247 -7.33 0.38 3.00
CA TYR A 247 -6.85 0.07 4.35
C TYR A 247 -6.79 -1.44 4.61
N LEU A 248 -7.83 -2.20 4.25
CA LEU A 248 -7.84 -3.65 4.42
C LEU A 248 -6.71 -4.32 3.64
N MET A 249 -6.46 -3.88 2.41
CA MET A 249 -5.33 -4.34 1.60
C MET A 249 -4.01 -4.02 2.28
N ALA A 250 -3.82 -2.78 2.75
CA ALA A 250 -2.60 -2.35 3.43
C ALA A 250 -2.36 -3.16 4.71
N LEU A 251 -3.40 -3.40 5.52
CA LEU A 251 -3.32 -4.18 6.74
C LEU A 251 -2.95 -5.65 6.45
N ALA A 252 -3.71 -6.31 5.57
CA ALA A 252 -3.51 -7.72 5.25
C ALA A 252 -2.13 -7.98 4.64
N SER A 253 -1.73 -7.16 3.68
CA SER A 253 -0.41 -7.26 3.07
C SER A 253 0.71 -6.96 4.05
N SER A 254 0.58 -5.96 4.94
CA SER A 254 1.58 -5.68 5.98
C SER A 254 1.80 -6.88 6.91
N VAL A 255 0.71 -7.50 7.38
CA VAL A 255 0.78 -8.70 8.23
C VAL A 255 1.44 -9.86 7.48
N GLY A 256 1.08 -10.09 6.21
CA GLY A 256 1.75 -11.08 5.36
C GLY A 256 3.24 -10.83 5.21
N MET A 257 3.63 -9.57 5.00
CA MET A 257 5.03 -9.18 4.87
C MET A 257 5.81 -9.39 6.17
N ALA A 258 5.18 -9.18 7.33
CA ALA A 258 5.80 -9.47 8.62
C ALA A 258 6.10 -10.96 8.77
N TYR A 259 5.19 -11.85 8.36
CA TYR A 259 5.44 -13.29 8.31
C TYR A 259 6.56 -13.67 7.34
N ALA A 260 6.58 -13.05 6.15
CA ALA A 260 7.64 -13.28 5.17
C ALA A 260 9.01 -12.86 5.72
N ILE A 261 9.09 -11.68 6.34
CA ILE A 261 10.32 -11.16 6.96
C ILE A 261 10.74 -12.06 8.11
N ALA A 262 9.84 -12.42 9.03
CA ALA A 262 10.15 -13.36 10.11
C ALA A 262 10.71 -14.69 9.57
N SER A 263 10.16 -15.23 8.47
CA SER A 263 10.66 -16.44 7.82
C SER A 263 12.07 -16.28 7.27
N ILE A 264 12.39 -15.13 6.67
CA ILE A 264 13.73 -14.81 6.16
C ILE A 264 14.76 -14.78 7.29
N TYR A 265 14.42 -14.20 8.44
CA TYR A 265 15.33 -14.11 9.59
C TYR A 265 15.46 -15.46 10.33
N ASN A 266 14.36 -16.17 10.59
CA ASN A 266 14.38 -17.43 11.34
C ASN A 266 15.06 -18.59 10.58
N LYS A 267 15.05 -18.60 9.24
CA LYS A 267 15.71 -19.67 8.45
C LYS A 267 17.24 -19.63 8.51
N GLU A 268 17.83 -18.45 8.67
CA GLU A 268 19.28 -18.29 8.72
C GLU A 268 19.81 -18.36 10.16
N ASP A 269 18.97 -18.02 11.15
CA ASP A 269 19.36 -17.99 12.55
C ASP A 269 18.79 -19.16 13.36
N LYS A 270 19.42 -20.33 13.27
CA LYS A 270 19.35 -21.34 14.35
C LYS A 270 20.03 -20.86 15.66
N LYS A 271 20.63 -19.67 15.66
CA LYS A 271 21.42 -19.11 16.76
C LYS A 271 21.02 -17.68 17.20
N VAL A 272 20.08 -17.02 16.53
CA VAL A 272 19.52 -15.78 17.09
C VAL A 272 18.39 -16.20 17.99
N SER A 273 18.72 -16.33 19.27
CA SER A 273 17.71 -16.09 20.29
C SER A 273 17.15 -14.72 19.97
N LEU A 274 15.85 -14.65 19.67
CA LEU A 274 15.19 -13.36 19.49
C LEU A 274 15.12 -12.59 20.82
N TRP A 275 15.56 -13.20 21.93
CA TRP A 275 16.03 -12.60 23.18
C TRP A 275 17.06 -13.55 23.81
#